data_AF-A0A2M7RX27-F1
#
_entry.id   AF-A0A2M7RX27-F1
#
_cell.length_a   1.000
_cell.length_b   1.000
_cell.length_c   1.000
_cell.angle_alpha   90.00
_cell.angle_beta   90.00
_cell.angle_gamma   90.00
#
_symmetry.space_group_name_H-M   'P 1'
#
loop_
_entity.id
_entity.type
_entity.pdbx_description
1 polymer ?
#
loop_
_entity_poly.entity_id
_entity_poly.type
_entity_poly.pdbx_seq_one_letter_code
_entity_poly.pdbx_strand_id
1 'polypeptide(L)'
;MKKLNKVLALALIGQAALFNSKLTAQDIHFTMYDAMIITTNPAAAGVFDGDFRGVMNYRSQWGSISNPYKTYSVMLDGGLFKNKWKNGYIGAGLNVFKDVAGVTNFGTTKINLSLSSVVFLDNKNSASVGLMGSWAQNSMSPDKLEWDSQFNGQSFNPSLSSNEQFAFENRNYFDFSAGALWAYGTGAKTLSSQDEFNIKAGLAFYHVTKP
;
A
#
# COMPACT_ATOMS: atom_id res chain seq x y z
N MET A 1 4.47 -14.19 41.69
CA MET A 1 4.58 -12.71 41.61
C MET A 1 5.89 -12.22 40.98
N LYS A 2 7.08 -12.56 41.48
CA LYS A 2 8.37 -12.05 40.95
C LYS A 2 8.66 -12.36 39.46
N LYS A 3 8.20 -13.50 38.91
CA LYS A 3 8.37 -13.83 37.48
C LYS A 3 7.47 -12.99 36.56
N LEU A 4 6.25 -12.67 37.00
CA LEU A 4 5.29 -11.86 36.24
C LEU A 4 5.78 -10.41 36.09
N ASN A 5 6.33 -9.83 37.15
CA ASN A 5 6.89 -8.47 37.11
C ASN A 5 8.13 -8.36 36.21
N LYS A 6 8.92 -9.45 36.08
CA LYS A 6 10.04 -9.49 35.13
C LYS A 6 9.58 -9.54 33.68
N VAL A 7 8.54 -10.32 33.38
CA VAL A 7 7.93 -10.38 32.03
C VAL A 7 7.30 -9.04 31.66
N LEU A 8 6.58 -8.40 32.60
CA LEU A 8 6.03 -7.05 32.41
C LEU A 8 7.13 -6.01 32.20
N ALA A 9 8.23 -6.07 32.95
CA ALA A 9 9.36 -5.16 32.77
C ALA A 9 10.05 -5.36 31.40
N LEU A 10 10.23 -6.60 30.95
CA LEU A 10 10.76 -6.91 29.61
C LEU A 10 9.83 -6.42 28.49
N ALA A 11 8.51 -6.55 28.66
CA ALA A 11 7.54 -6.02 27.71
C ALA A 11 7.53 -4.48 27.66
N LEU A 12 7.69 -3.81 28.81
CA LEU A 12 7.81 -2.35 28.91
C LEU A 12 9.13 -1.83 28.32
N ILE A 13 10.25 -2.52 28.53
CA ILE A 13 11.55 -2.18 27.93
C ILE A 13 11.52 -2.41 26.40
N GLY A 14 10.86 -3.48 25.94
CA GLY A 14 10.63 -3.73 24.52
C GLY A 14 9.77 -2.65 23.86
N GLN A 15 8.72 -2.16 24.54
CA GLN A 15 7.94 -1.00 24.07
C GLN A 15 8.77 0.28 24.04
N ALA A 16 9.56 0.56 25.10
CA ALA A 16 10.42 1.74 25.17
C ALA A 16 11.47 1.81 24.03
N ALA A 17 11.98 0.65 23.59
CA ALA A 17 12.96 0.57 22.50
C ALA A 17 12.37 0.90 21.11
N LEU A 18 11.05 0.76 20.92
CA LEU A 18 10.37 1.02 19.63
C LEU A 18 10.14 2.52 19.36
N PHE A 19 10.21 3.39 20.39
CA PHE A 19 9.94 4.83 20.26
C PHE A 19 11.07 5.67 19.66
N ASN A 20 12.26 5.09 19.40
CA ASN A 20 13.40 5.82 18.81
C ASN A 20 13.52 5.65 17.28
N SER A 21 12.49 5.13 16.64
CA SER A 21 12.47 4.92 15.18
C SER A 21 12.28 6.27 14.47
N LYS A 22 13.26 6.70 13.67
CA LYS A 22 13.07 7.81 12.73
C LYS A 22 11.87 7.49 11.84
N LEU A 23 10.81 8.29 11.93
CA LEU A 23 9.65 8.17 11.06
C LEU A 23 10.07 8.51 9.62
N THR A 24 10.23 7.48 8.80
CA THR A 24 10.28 7.63 7.34
C THR A 24 8.86 7.83 6.82
N ALA A 25 8.71 8.66 5.78
CA ALA A 25 7.43 9.10 5.24
C ALA A 25 6.38 7.99 5.07
N GLN A 26 5.11 8.34 5.20
CA GLN A 26 4.00 7.40 5.03
C GLN A 26 3.54 7.36 3.58
N ASP A 27 3.47 6.15 3.04
CA ASP A 27 2.79 5.89 1.77
C ASP A 27 1.27 6.13 1.91
N ILE A 28 0.58 6.06 0.78
CA ILE A 28 -0.87 6.15 0.72
C ILE A 28 -1.48 4.89 1.35
N HIS A 29 -2.36 5.08 2.32
CA HIS A 29 -3.13 4.02 2.96
C HIS A 29 -4.64 4.25 2.80
N PHE A 30 -5.39 3.16 2.70
CA PHE A 30 -6.85 3.18 2.62
C PHE A 30 -7.44 2.65 3.93
N THR A 31 -8.62 3.16 4.33
CA THR A 31 -9.34 2.67 5.51
C THR A 31 -9.72 1.20 5.36
N MET A 32 -9.98 0.74 4.13
CA MET A 32 -10.25 -0.66 3.80
C MET A 32 -8.95 -1.47 3.63
N TYR A 33 -8.10 -1.48 4.65
CA TYR A 33 -6.82 -2.20 4.62
C TYR A 33 -7.01 -3.72 4.38
N ASP A 34 -8.09 -4.30 4.90
CA ASP A 34 -8.42 -5.72 4.73
C ASP A 34 -8.90 -6.06 3.30
N ALA A 35 -9.45 -5.09 2.58
CA ALA A 35 -9.77 -5.26 1.17
C ALA A 35 -8.51 -5.13 0.31
N MET A 36 -7.59 -4.23 0.66
CA MET A 36 -6.36 -3.97 -0.09
C MET A 36 -5.11 -4.63 0.52
N ILE A 37 -5.18 -5.93 0.82
CA ILE A 37 -4.12 -6.57 1.62
C ILE A 37 -2.74 -6.51 0.92
N ILE A 38 -2.69 -6.55 -0.41
CA ILE A 38 -1.40 -6.54 -1.13
C ILE A 38 -0.63 -5.23 -0.92
N THR A 39 -1.31 -4.12 -0.62
CA THR A 39 -0.62 -2.85 -0.29
C THR A 39 -0.04 -2.84 1.12
N THR A 40 -0.48 -3.75 2.00
CA THR A 40 0.02 -3.90 3.38
C THR A 40 1.07 -4.99 3.52
N ASN A 41 0.96 -6.07 2.72
CA ASN A 41 1.98 -7.10 2.64
C ASN A 41 1.98 -7.77 1.25
N PRO A 42 3.08 -7.75 0.48
CA PRO A 42 3.14 -8.42 -0.82
C PRO A 42 2.96 -9.94 -0.75
N ALA A 43 3.27 -10.57 0.40
CA ALA A 43 3.03 -12.00 0.62
C ALA A 43 1.54 -12.35 0.79
N ALA A 44 0.66 -11.37 0.92
CA ALA A 44 -0.77 -11.61 1.07
C ALA A 44 -1.52 -11.76 -0.26
N ALA A 45 -0.85 -11.59 -1.41
CA ALA A 45 -1.46 -11.79 -2.72
C ALA A 45 -2.08 -13.20 -2.81
N GLY A 46 -3.37 -13.29 -3.13
CA GLY A 46 -4.06 -14.58 -3.23
C GLY A 46 -4.38 -15.26 -1.89
N VAL A 47 -4.07 -14.65 -0.74
CA VAL A 47 -4.31 -15.20 0.61
C VAL A 47 -5.64 -14.68 1.19
N PHE A 48 -6.74 -15.20 0.65
CA PHE A 48 -8.11 -14.92 1.08
C PHE A 48 -9.02 -16.12 0.78
N ASP A 49 -10.24 -16.09 1.31
CA ASP A 49 -11.24 -17.10 0.98
C ASP A 49 -11.91 -16.76 -0.36
N GLY A 50 -11.67 -17.60 -1.38
CA GLY A 50 -12.08 -17.36 -2.76
C GLY A 50 -10.93 -17.40 -3.77
N ASP A 51 -11.25 -17.46 -5.06
CA ASP A 51 -10.26 -17.65 -6.12
C ASP A 51 -9.71 -16.35 -6.70
N PHE A 52 -10.58 -15.36 -6.85
CA PHE A 52 -10.27 -14.03 -7.35
C PHE A 52 -10.96 -12.97 -6.49
N ARG A 53 -10.26 -11.88 -6.24
CA ARG A 53 -10.76 -10.70 -5.53
C ARG A 53 -10.44 -9.47 -6.34
N GLY A 54 -11.45 -8.62 -6.49
CA GLY A 54 -11.31 -7.30 -7.11
C GLY A 54 -11.81 -6.23 -6.15
N VAL A 55 -11.06 -5.13 -6.04
CA VAL A 55 -11.38 -4.03 -5.13
C VAL A 55 -11.13 -2.71 -5.86
N MET A 56 -12.10 -1.80 -5.76
CA MET A 56 -11.97 -0.43 -6.24
C MET A 56 -12.17 0.53 -5.09
N ASN A 57 -11.27 1.50 -4.95
CA ASN A 57 -11.31 2.50 -3.90
C ASN A 57 -11.20 3.91 -4.46
N TYR A 58 -11.98 4.81 -3.87
CA TYR A 58 -11.87 6.25 -4.05
C TYR A 58 -11.66 6.90 -2.69
N ARG A 59 -10.64 7.74 -2.58
CA ARG A 59 -10.30 8.45 -1.35
C ARG A 59 -10.18 9.94 -1.64
N SER A 60 -10.79 10.74 -0.79
CA SER A 60 -10.65 12.21 -0.77
C SER A 60 -10.13 12.62 0.61
N GLN A 61 -9.01 13.36 0.67
CA GLN A 61 -8.43 13.86 1.91
C GLN A 61 -8.35 15.39 1.91
N TRP A 62 -8.55 15.97 3.10
CA TRP A 62 -8.52 17.42 3.35
C TRP A 62 -9.48 18.23 2.48
N GLY A 63 -10.74 17.77 2.42
CA GLY A 63 -11.83 18.43 1.67
C GLY A 63 -12.12 19.89 2.05
N SER A 64 -11.63 20.35 3.21
CA SER A 64 -11.76 21.74 3.67
C SER A 64 -10.73 22.69 3.03
N ILE A 65 -9.71 22.17 2.35
CA ILE A 65 -8.72 22.95 1.60
C ILE A 65 -9.20 23.01 0.14
N SER A 66 -8.99 24.14 -0.55
CA SER A 66 -9.59 24.40 -1.87
C SER A 66 -9.25 23.36 -2.96
N ASN A 67 -8.17 22.59 -2.78
CA ASN A 67 -7.77 21.50 -3.67
C ASN A 67 -7.42 20.24 -2.86
N PRO A 68 -8.40 19.37 -2.59
CA PRO A 68 -8.18 18.15 -1.80
C PRO A 68 -7.38 17.11 -2.57
N TYR A 69 -6.72 16.23 -1.82
CA TYR A 69 -6.03 15.06 -2.37
C TYR A 69 -7.06 14.05 -2.82
N LYS A 70 -6.95 13.59 -4.07
CA LYS A 70 -7.84 12.58 -4.65
C LYS A 70 -7.01 11.37 -5.05
N THR A 71 -7.32 10.23 -4.43
CA THR A 71 -6.71 8.94 -4.75
C THR A 71 -7.74 8.01 -5.36
N TYR A 72 -7.40 7.42 -6.50
CA TYR A 72 -8.15 6.34 -7.14
C TYR A 72 -7.30 5.09 -7.10
N SER A 73 -7.87 3.95 -6.75
CA SER A 73 -7.14 2.69 -6.74
C SER A 73 -8.00 1.52 -7.19
N VAL A 74 -7.38 0.60 -7.93
CA VAL A 74 -7.94 -0.67 -8.36
C VAL A 74 -6.95 -1.77 -8.02
N MET A 75 -7.43 -2.80 -7.36
CA MET A 75 -6.68 -3.98 -7.00
C MET A 75 -7.38 -5.24 -7.52
N LEU A 76 -6.59 -6.16 -8.06
CA LEU A 76 -7.02 -7.49 -8.47
C LEU A 76 -6.01 -8.49 -7.90
N ASP A 77 -6.45 -9.51 -7.17
CA ASP A 77 -5.57 -10.60 -6.73
C ASP A 77 -6.27 -11.96 -6.74
N GLY A 78 -5.49 -13.03 -6.84
CA GLY A 78 -6.02 -14.38 -6.93
C GLY A 78 -4.97 -15.46 -6.70
N GLY A 79 -5.44 -16.61 -6.24
CA GLY A 79 -4.60 -17.80 -6.06
C GLY A 79 -4.57 -18.61 -7.36
N LEU A 80 -3.40 -18.68 -7.99
CA LEU A 80 -3.12 -19.48 -9.17
C LEU A 80 -2.72 -20.89 -8.77
N PHE A 81 -3.13 -21.88 -9.57
CA PHE A 81 -2.71 -23.28 -9.44
C PHE A 81 -3.04 -23.96 -8.10
N LYS A 82 -4.06 -23.49 -7.36
CA LYS A 82 -4.50 -24.08 -6.08
C LYS A 82 -4.69 -25.60 -6.09
N ASN A 83 -5.12 -26.16 -7.22
CA ASN A 83 -5.38 -27.60 -7.37
C ASN A 83 -4.22 -28.40 -7.98
N LYS A 84 -3.12 -27.76 -8.39
CA LYS A 84 -2.00 -28.46 -9.04
C LYS A 84 -0.97 -28.99 -8.04
N TRP A 85 -0.84 -28.34 -6.88
CA TRP A 85 0.16 -28.74 -5.88
C TRP A 85 -0.51 -29.14 -4.57
N LYS A 86 -0.04 -30.24 -4.00
CA LYS A 86 -0.65 -30.85 -2.81
C LYS A 86 -0.51 -29.99 -1.54
N ASN A 87 0.55 -29.18 -1.47
CA ASN A 87 0.95 -28.48 -0.24
C ASN A 87 1.15 -26.96 -0.44
N GLY A 88 0.57 -26.36 -1.49
CA GLY A 88 0.71 -24.93 -1.69
C GLY A 88 0.16 -24.42 -3.02
N TYR A 89 0.30 -23.13 -3.25
CA TYR A 89 -0.10 -22.46 -4.48
C TYR A 89 0.68 -21.15 -4.67
N ILE A 90 0.55 -20.53 -5.85
CA ILE A 90 1.11 -19.21 -6.12
C ILE A 90 -0.02 -18.19 -6.08
N GLY A 91 0.14 -17.10 -5.36
CA GLY A 91 -0.74 -15.95 -5.48
C GLY A 91 -0.16 -14.91 -6.42
N ALA A 92 -1.01 -14.24 -7.18
CA ALA A 92 -0.64 -13.10 -8.00
C ALA A 92 -1.60 -11.94 -7.72
N GLY A 93 -1.07 -10.71 -7.74
CA GLY A 93 -1.86 -9.51 -7.49
C GLY A 93 -1.36 -8.31 -8.28
N LEU A 94 -2.28 -7.48 -8.74
CA LEU A 94 -2.05 -6.21 -9.41
C LEU A 94 -2.75 -5.12 -8.61
N ASN A 95 -2.02 -4.05 -8.27
CA ASN A 95 -2.59 -2.85 -7.67
C ASN A 95 -2.13 -1.62 -8.43
N VAL A 96 -3.09 -0.88 -9.00
CA VAL A 96 -2.85 0.39 -9.66
C VAL A 96 -3.50 1.48 -8.83
N PHE A 97 -2.76 2.55 -8.55
CA PHE A 97 -3.34 3.75 -7.97
C PHE A 97 -2.81 5.01 -8.62
N LYS A 98 -3.66 6.04 -8.61
CA LYS A 98 -3.32 7.40 -9.01
C LYS A 98 -3.75 8.33 -7.89
N ASP A 99 -2.78 9.07 -7.36
CA ASP A 99 -2.99 10.14 -6.40
C ASP A 99 -2.73 11.48 -7.06
N VAL A 100 -3.61 12.45 -6.83
CA VAL A 100 -3.48 13.80 -7.38
C VAL A 100 -3.65 14.82 -6.25
N ALA A 101 -2.71 15.76 -6.18
CA ALA A 101 -2.60 16.74 -5.12
C ALA A 101 -2.50 18.18 -5.66
N GLY A 102 -3.19 19.10 -4.96
CA GLY A 102 -2.97 20.54 -5.07
C GLY A 102 -3.38 21.19 -6.40
N VAL A 103 -3.13 22.50 -6.49
CA VAL A 103 -3.44 23.35 -7.66
C VAL A 103 -2.66 22.93 -8.90
N THR A 104 -1.43 22.44 -8.70
CA THR A 104 -0.51 21.98 -9.75
C THR A 104 -0.85 20.61 -10.32
N ASN A 105 -1.91 19.96 -9.81
CA ASN A 105 -2.27 18.58 -10.13
C ASN A 105 -1.06 17.65 -10.06
N PHE A 106 -0.21 17.81 -9.04
CA PHE A 106 0.92 16.90 -8.84
C PHE A 106 0.37 15.49 -8.65
N GLY A 107 0.68 14.63 -9.61
CA GLY A 107 0.11 13.31 -9.74
C GLY A 107 1.16 12.23 -9.58
N THR A 108 0.91 11.26 -8.71
CA THR A 108 1.70 10.02 -8.64
C THR A 108 0.84 8.87 -9.12
N THR A 109 1.28 8.21 -10.19
CA THR A 109 0.68 6.97 -10.68
C THR A 109 1.62 5.83 -10.34
N LYS A 110 1.15 4.80 -9.63
CA LYS A 110 1.95 3.62 -9.27
C LYS A 110 1.22 2.35 -9.69
N ILE A 111 1.94 1.46 -10.34
CA ILE A 111 1.51 0.12 -10.75
C ILE A 111 2.35 -0.86 -9.94
N ASN A 112 1.70 -1.74 -9.19
CA ASN A 112 2.34 -2.73 -8.33
C ASN A 112 1.93 -4.11 -8.79
N LEU A 113 2.91 -4.95 -9.09
CA LEU A 113 2.73 -6.36 -9.40
C LEU A 113 3.31 -7.19 -8.27
N SER A 114 2.49 -8.03 -7.67
CA SER A 114 2.80 -8.85 -6.50
C SER A 114 2.74 -10.32 -6.89
N LEU A 115 3.71 -11.09 -6.44
CA LEU A 115 3.73 -12.54 -6.55
C LEU A 115 4.03 -13.14 -5.18
N SER A 116 3.21 -14.10 -4.76
CA SER A 116 3.39 -14.81 -3.50
C SER A 116 3.49 -16.31 -3.75
N SER A 117 4.25 -16.99 -2.90
CA SER A 117 4.25 -18.44 -2.79
C SER A 117 3.64 -18.79 -1.44
N VAL A 118 2.57 -19.59 -1.45
CA VAL A 118 1.84 -20.00 -0.25
C VAL A 118 2.09 -21.49 -0.04
N VAL A 119 2.49 -21.86 1.16
CA VAL A 119 2.77 -23.24 1.58
C VAL A 119 1.87 -23.59 2.76
N PHE A 120 1.19 -24.73 2.68
CA PHE A 120 0.43 -25.28 3.79
C PHE A 120 1.38 -26.06 4.71
N LEU A 121 1.51 -25.60 5.96
CA LEU A 121 2.31 -26.25 6.98
C LEU A 121 1.51 -27.38 7.64
N ASP A 122 0.24 -27.10 7.96
CA ASP A 122 -0.72 -28.04 8.53
C ASP A 122 -2.12 -27.74 7.96
N ASN A 123 -3.12 -28.53 8.38
CA ASN A 123 -4.54 -28.31 8.05
C ASN A 123 -5.09 -26.94 8.51
N LYS A 124 -4.38 -26.22 9.39
CA LYS A 124 -4.81 -24.92 9.94
C LYS A 124 -3.78 -23.80 9.76
N ASN A 125 -2.54 -24.14 9.41
CA ASN A 125 -1.42 -23.21 9.35
C ASN A 125 -0.93 -23.08 7.90
N SER A 126 -0.79 -21.86 7.42
CA SER A 126 -0.10 -21.58 6.16
C SER A 126 0.94 -20.49 6.35
N ALA A 127 2.00 -20.59 5.55
CA ALA A 127 3.02 -19.57 5.45
C ALA A 127 3.10 -19.10 4.01
N SER A 128 3.38 -17.82 3.80
CA SER A 128 3.59 -17.26 2.50
C SER A 128 4.78 -16.31 2.51
N VAL A 129 5.50 -16.29 1.39
CA VAL A 129 6.49 -15.27 1.07
C VAL A 129 6.09 -14.62 -0.22
N GLY A 130 6.34 -13.32 -0.35
CA GLY A 130 5.98 -12.59 -1.56
C GLY A 130 6.96 -11.50 -1.90
N LEU A 131 7.00 -11.20 -3.20
CA LEU A 131 7.75 -10.12 -3.79
C LEU A 131 6.78 -9.22 -4.53
N MET A 132 7.07 -7.93 -4.55
CA MET A 132 6.34 -6.95 -5.31
C MET A 132 7.31 -6.09 -6.08
N GLY A 133 7.09 -6.01 -7.39
CA GLY A 133 7.73 -5.05 -8.27
C GLY A 133 6.76 -3.92 -8.55
N SER A 134 7.25 -2.69 -8.47
CA SER A 134 6.44 -1.50 -8.62
C SER A 134 7.09 -0.54 -9.60
N TRP A 135 6.27 0.04 -10.47
CA TRP A 135 6.64 1.15 -11.32
C TRP A 135 5.82 2.36 -10.92
N ALA A 136 6.47 3.52 -10.81
CA ALA A 136 5.81 4.76 -10.45
C ALA A 136 6.26 5.91 -11.33
N GLN A 137 5.31 6.80 -11.61
CA GLN A 137 5.51 8.03 -12.37
C GLN A 137 4.98 9.21 -11.57
N ASN A 138 5.81 10.23 -11.41
CA ASN A 138 5.42 11.52 -10.89
C ASN A 138 5.29 12.52 -12.05
N SER A 139 4.15 13.20 -12.12
CA SER A 139 3.83 14.21 -13.13
C SER A 139 3.31 15.48 -12.46
N MET A 140 3.53 16.64 -13.06
CA MET A 140 2.98 17.91 -12.57
C MET A 140 2.56 18.78 -13.77
N SER A 141 1.45 19.50 -13.64
CA SER A 141 1.02 20.50 -14.63
C SER A 141 1.24 21.90 -14.04
N PRO A 142 2.21 22.67 -14.57
CA PRO A 142 2.47 24.04 -14.11
C PRO A 142 1.48 25.06 -14.68
N ASP A 143 0.55 24.65 -15.54
CA ASP A 143 -0.36 25.53 -16.30
C ASP A 143 -1.28 26.40 -15.41
N LYS A 144 -1.39 26.05 -14.13
CA LYS A 144 -2.20 26.74 -13.12
C LYS A 144 -1.36 27.47 -12.06
N LEU A 145 -0.05 27.56 -12.26
CA LEU A 145 0.84 28.31 -11.36
C LEU A 145 0.76 29.80 -11.70
N GLU A 146 0.63 30.60 -10.65
CA GLU A 146 0.64 32.07 -10.73
C GLU A 146 2.02 32.56 -10.29
N TRP A 147 2.63 33.45 -11.08
CA TRP A 147 3.96 33.98 -10.83
C TRP A 147 3.91 35.48 -10.55
N ASP A 148 4.85 35.97 -9.74
CA ASP A 148 4.94 37.40 -9.40
C ASP A 148 5.20 38.27 -10.65
N SER A 149 5.93 37.75 -11.63
CA SER A 149 6.16 38.38 -12.94
C SER A 149 4.87 38.60 -13.75
N GLN A 150 3.79 37.90 -13.40
CA GLN A 150 2.47 38.04 -14.00
C GLN A 150 1.56 39.00 -13.22
N PHE A 151 2.04 39.55 -12.11
CA PHE A 151 1.35 40.57 -11.34
C PHE A 151 1.80 41.96 -11.79
N ASN A 152 0.88 42.76 -12.31
CA ASN A 152 1.18 44.11 -12.81
C ASN A 152 1.14 45.21 -11.74
N GLY A 153 1.09 44.84 -10.45
CA GLY A 153 0.95 45.76 -9.31
C GLY A 153 -0.50 46.09 -8.91
N GLN A 154 -1.49 45.72 -9.72
CA GLN A 154 -2.92 45.92 -9.44
C GLN A 154 -3.76 44.65 -9.57
N SER A 155 -3.41 43.78 -10.52
CA SER A 155 -4.11 42.52 -10.78
C SER A 155 -3.19 41.47 -11.42
N PHE A 156 -3.51 40.20 -11.22
CA PHE A 156 -2.89 39.10 -11.96
C PHE A 156 -3.28 39.15 -13.44
N ASN A 157 -2.31 39.05 -14.35
CA ASN A 157 -2.52 38.99 -15.79
C ASN A 157 -1.91 37.70 -16.38
N PRO A 158 -2.72 36.68 -16.72
CA PRO A 158 -2.24 35.42 -17.26
C PRO A 158 -1.61 35.53 -18.66
N SER A 159 -1.77 36.66 -19.36
CA SER A 159 -1.14 36.91 -20.66
C SER A 159 0.32 37.35 -20.54
N LEU A 160 0.81 37.67 -19.35
CA LEU A 160 2.21 37.98 -19.11
C LEU A 160 3.02 36.67 -19.02
N SER A 161 4.22 36.68 -19.62
CA SER A 161 5.18 35.57 -19.51
C SER A 161 5.63 35.44 -18.05
N SER A 162 5.64 34.20 -17.54
CA SER A 162 6.22 33.93 -16.22
C SER A 162 7.73 34.21 -16.18
N ASN A 163 8.41 34.20 -17.34
CA ASN A 163 9.88 34.29 -17.49
C ASN A 163 10.67 33.21 -16.73
N GLU A 164 9.99 32.18 -16.25
CA GLU A 164 10.55 31.03 -15.58
C GLU A 164 10.74 29.90 -16.60
N GLN A 165 11.95 29.33 -16.65
CA GLN A 165 12.25 28.22 -17.55
C GLN A 165 11.95 26.90 -16.82
N PHE A 166 10.77 26.33 -17.06
CA PHE A 166 10.39 25.06 -16.45
C PHE A 166 10.87 23.86 -17.28
N ALA A 167 11.70 23.02 -16.67
CA ALA A 167 11.94 21.65 -17.11
C ALA A 167 11.23 20.68 -16.16
N PHE A 168 9.90 20.64 -16.20
CA PHE A 168 9.17 19.57 -15.51
C PHE A 168 9.28 18.29 -16.33
N GLU A 169 10.26 17.46 -15.98
CA GLU A 169 10.37 16.12 -16.53
C GLU A 169 9.56 15.14 -15.69
N ASN A 170 8.78 14.29 -16.37
CA ASN A 170 8.10 13.17 -15.72
C ASN A 170 9.16 12.24 -15.13
N ARG A 171 9.19 12.13 -13.80
CA ARG A 171 10.14 11.24 -13.12
C ARG A 171 9.52 9.86 -12.97
N ASN A 172 10.14 8.87 -13.61
CA ASN A 172 9.79 7.47 -13.48
C ASN A 172 10.80 6.77 -12.59
N TYR A 173 10.33 5.88 -11.71
CA TYR A 173 11.19 5.05 -10.89
C TYR A 173 10.60 3.65 -10.71
N PHE A 174 11.50 2.71 -10.43
CA PHE A 174 11.14 1.34 -10.10
C PHE A 174 11.45 1.08 -8.62
N ASP A 175 10.55 0.33 -8.00
CA ASP A 175 10.59 0.01 -6.58
C ASP A 175 10.34 -1.49 -6.41
N PHE A 176 10.97 -2.08 -5.40
CA PHE A 176 10.87 -3.49 -5.07
C PHE A 176 10.58 -3.64 -3.59
N SER A 177 9.67 -4.56 -3.28
CA SER A 177 9.23 -4.87 -1.93
C SER A 177 9.17 -6.37 -1.72
N ALA A 178 9.33 -6.81 -0.49
CA ALA A 178 9.29 -8.21 -0.11
C ALA A 178 8.50 -8.38 1.19
N GLY A 179 7.93 -9.56 1.41
CA GLY A 179 7.15 -9.83 2.61
C GLY A 179 7.09 -11.30 2.94
N ALA A 180 6.75 -11.55 4.20
CA ALA A 180 6.42 -12.85 4.74
C ALA A 180 5.11 -12.73 5.52
N LEU A 181 4.29 -13.76 5.44
CA LEU A 181 2.99 -13.85 6.08
C LEU A 181 2.82 -15.25 6.67
N TRP A 182 2.32 -15.31 7.89
CA TRP A 182 1.78 -16.51 8.50
C TRP A 182 0.29 -16.31 8.70
N ALA A 183 -0.49 -17.33 8.36
CA ALA A 183 -1.92 -17.32 8.56
C ALA A 183 -2.35 -18.60 9.28
N TYR A 184 -3.21 -18.43 10.28
CA TYR A 184 -3.90 -19.48 10.99
C TYR A 184 -5.40 -19.35 10.74
N GLY A 185 -6.02 -20.43 10.30
CA GLY A 185 -7.45 -20.46 10.00
C GLY A 185 -8.09 -21.75 10.48
N THR A 186 -9.23 -21.65 11.15
CA THR A 186 -10.14 -22.78 11.32
C THR A 186 -11.36 -22.55 10.45
N GLY A 187 -11.56 -23.41 9.45
CA GLY A 187 -12.71 -23.32 8.56
C GLY A 187 -14.03 -23.41 9.32
N ALA A 188 -15.05 -22.69 8.84
CA ALA A 188 -16.39 -22.79 9.36
C ALA A 188 -16.89 -24.24 9.21
N LYS A 189 -17.43 -24.83 10.28
CA LYS A 189 -17.93 -26.21 10.25
C LYS A 189 -19.19 -26.35 9.39
N THR A 190 -19.87 -25.25 9.09
CA THR A 190 -21.12 -25.18 8.32
C THR A 190 -21.26 -23.78 7.70
N LEU A 191 -21.89 -23.65 6.52
CA LEU A 191 -22.09 -22.37 5.84
C LEU A 191 -22.84 -21.30 6.66
N SER A 192 -23.58 -21.70 7.70
CA SER A 192 -24.30 -20.81 8.63
C SER A 192 -23.61 -20.60 9.98
N SER A 193 -22.50 -21.28 10.24
CA SER A 193 -21.75 -21.17 11.49
C SER A 193 -20.77 -20.00 11.39
N GLN A 194 -20.87 -19.03 12.31
CA GLN A 194 -19.92 -17.93 12.46
C GLN A 194 -18.68 -18.32 13.29
N ASP A 195 -18.32 -19.60 13.31
CA ASP A 195 -17.18 -20.11 14.10
C ASP A 195 -15.85 -20.03 13.32
N GLU A 196 -15.81 -19.29 12.20
CA GLU A 196 -14.59 -19.06 11.45
C GLU A 196 -13.66 -18.17 12.27
N PHE A 197 -12.45 -18.66 12.51
CA PHE A 197 -11.42 -17.91 13.21
C PHE A 197 -10.18 -17.84 12.34
N ASN A 198 -9.78 -16.61 12.03
CA ASN A 198 -8.63 -16.31 11.19
C ASN A 198 -7.70 -15.33 11.92
N ILE A 199 -6.41 -15.69 12.00
CA ILE A 199 -5.34 -14.78 12.41
C ILE A 199 -4.33 -14.73 11.28
N LYS A 200 -3.92 -13.50 10.91
CA LYS A 200 -2.78 -13.28 10.01
C LYS A 200 -1.74 -12.42 10.74
N ALA A 201 -0.48 -12.82 10.66
CA ALA A 201 0.66 -12.06 11.15
C ALA A 201 1.75 -12.05 10.09
N GLY A 202 2.33 -10.90 9.78
CA GLY A 202 3.33 -10.80 8.73
C GLY A 202 4.27 -9.62 8.91
N LEU A 203 5.36 -9.67 8.16
CA LEU A 203 6.35 -8.61 8.05
C LEU A 203 6.51 -8.27 6.57
N ALA A 204 6.58 -6.98 6.26
CA ALA A 204 6.79 -6.48 4.92
C ALA A 204 7.89 -5.43 4.92
N PHE A 205 8.74 -5.48 3.91
CA PHE A 205 9.81 -4.53 3.65
C PHE A 205 9.53 -3.86 2.31
N TYR A 206 9.22 -2.57 2.37
CA TYR A 206 8.96 -1.74 1.19
C TYR A 206 10.18 -0.89 0.86
N HIS A 207 10.27 -0.41 -0.39
CA HIS A 207 11.33 0.51 -0.84
C HIS A 207 12.74 -0.05 -0.70
N VAL A 208 12.95 -1.32 -1.05
CA VAL A 208 14.27 -1.98 -0.94
C VAL A 208 15.32 -1.26 -1.79
N THR A 209 14.92 -0.76 -2.96
CA THR A 209 15.81 -0.02 -3.86
C THR A 209 16.00 1.45 -3.51
N LYS A 210 15.31 1.98 -2.48
CA LYS A 210 15.35 3.38 -2.04
C LYS A 210 15.61 4.37 -3.19
N PRO A 211 14.62 4.61 -4.07
CA PRO A 211 14.73 5.70 -5.04
C PRO A 211 14.88 7.07 -4.36
#